data_AF-A0A812MSX7-F1
#
_entry.id   AF-A0A812MSX7-F1
#
_cell.length_a   1.000
_cell.length_b   1.000
_cell.length_c   1.000
_cell.angle_alpha   90.00
_cell.angle_beta   90.00
_cell.angle_gamma   90.00
#
_symmetry.space_group_name_H-M   'P 1'
#
loop_
_entity.id
_entity.type
_entity.pdbx_description
1 polymer ?
#
loop_
_entity_poly.entity_id
_entity_poly.type
_entity_poly.pdbx_seq_one_letter_code
_entity_poly.pdbx_strand_id
1 'polypeptide(L)'
;MSKKFLRNFKASTITTRLDCKHQYGNFVVQHLYEHAPAARGGILRALLPQVSQLANHRTASHVVQRALTYSDERGQFDLVQALRQGRGETSLVNVATGRYGSFVIEQLAQLPGHLVAPIRATLEEELPTLVASAFGRRVAEAFEFEFEVPEEDLPLAHTSSTSENGELVGQPAAVTLQ
;
A
#
# COMPACT_ATOMS: atom_id res chain seq x y z
N MET A 1 4.08 37.79 -22.78
CA MET A 1 4.08 37.16 -21.44
C MET A 1 2.73 36.50 -21.19
N SER A 2 2.67 35.17 -21.26
CA SER A 2 1.42 34.42 -21.34
C SER A 2 0.69 34.29 -19.99
N LYS A 3 -0.63 34.51 -20.00
CA LYS A 3 -1.59 34.33 -18.88
C LYS A 3 -1.49 32.95 -18.18
N LYS A 4 -0.81 31.97 -18.77
CA LYS A 4 -0.44 30.68 -18.17
C LYS A 4 0.54 30.80 -16.99
N PHE A 5 1.47 31.76 -17.01
CA PHE A 5 2.49 31.91 -15.96
C PHE A 5 1.89 32.43 -14.64
N LEU A 6 0.98 33.40 -14.71
CA LEU A 6 0.29 33.94 -13.53
C LEU A 6 -0.69 32.96 -12.87
N ARG A 7 -1.30 32.06 -13.67
CA ARG A 7 -2.20 31.02 -13.16
C ARG A 7 -1.46 29.92 -12.41
N ASN A 8 -0.22 29.62 -12.81
CA ASN A 8 0.65 28.68 -12.11
C ASN A 8 1.26 29.29 -10.84
N PHE A 9 1.53 30.60 -10.84
CA PHE A 9 2.11 31.28 -9.67
C PHE A 9 1.15 31.36 -8.47
N LYS A 10 -0.16 31.61 -8.69
CA LYS A 10 -1.15 31.69 -7.60
C LYS A 10 -1.56 30.33 -7.01
N ALA A 11 -1.56 29.26 -7.80
CA ALA A 11 -1.83 27.91 -7.29
C ALA A 11 -0.65 27.37 -6.46
N SER A 12 0.57 27.80 -6.79
CA SER A 12 1.78 27.41 -6.09
C SER A 12 1.82 27.94 -4.65
N THR A 13 1.38 29.17 -4.38
CA THR A 13 1.61 29.80 -3.06
C THR A 13 0.89 29.13 -1.88
N ILE A 14 -0.32 28.59 -2.07
CA ILE A 14 -1.05 27.91 -0.99
C ILE A 14 -0.45 26.50 -0.75
N THR A 15 -0.06 25.79 -1.81
CA THR A 15 0.48 24.44 -1.70
C THR A 15 1.96 24.42 -1.29
N THR A 16 2.74 25.46 -1.61
CA THR A 16 4.18 25.54 -1.25
C THR A 16 4.42 25.56 0.27
N ARG A 17 3.44 25.99 1.08
CA ARG A 17 3.56 25.94 2.55
C ARG A 17 3.09 24.63 3.18
N LEU A 18 2.45 23.76 2.40
CA LEU A 18 1.80 22.55 2.88
C LEU A 18 2.48 21.34 2.29
N ASP A 19 3.63 20.99 2.87
CA ASP A 19 4.39 19.82 2.49
C ASP A 19 3.69 18.54 2.97
N CYS A 20 3.21 17.73 2.02
CA CYS A 20 2.56 16.44 2.28
C CYS A 20 3.51 15.43 2.94
N LYS A 21 4.84 15.63 2.82
CA LYS A 21 5.85 14.80 3.47
C LYS A 21 6.10 15.23 4.92
N HIS A 22 5.73 16.46 5.29
CA HIS A 22 5.93 16.98 6.64
C HIS A 22 5.03 16.27 7.67
N GLN A 23 5.58 15.97 8.84
CA GLN A 23 4.90 15.20 9.91
C GLN A 23 3.63 15.86 10.45
N TYR A 24 3.52 17.19 10.35
CA TYR A 24 2.30 17.93 10.72
C TYR A 24 1.57 18.50 9.50
N GLY A 25 2.30 18.80 8.41
CA GLY A 25 1.74 19.43 7.22
C GLY A 25 0.73 18.53 6.50
N ASN A 26 0.99 17.22 6.52
CA ASN A 26 0.09 16.23 5.93
C ASN A 26 -1.33 16.29 6.50
N PHE A 27 -1.52 16.53 7.81
CA PHE A 27 -2.85 16.60 8.41
C PHE A 27 -3.65 17.79 7.92
N VAL A 28 -2.98 18.93 7.72
CA VAL A 28 -3.63 20.14 7.17
C VAL A 28 -4.04 19.88 5.72
N VAL A 29 -3.19 19.22 4.92
CA VAL A 29 -3.55 18.87 3.54
C VAL A 29 -4.72 17.91 3.49
N GLN A 30 -4.73 16.87 4.33
CA GLN A 30 -5.86 15.94 4.46
C GLN A 30 -7.15 16.70 4.81
N HIS A 31 -7.11 17.53 5.84
CA HIS A 31 -8.26 18.32 6.28
C HIS A 31 -8.80 19.24 5.17
N LEU A 32 -7.90 19.92 4.45
CA LEU A 32 -8.28 20.75 3.30
C LEU A 32 -8.88 19.92 2.17
N TYR A 33 -8.33 18.74 1.90
CA TYR A 33 -8.87 17.87 0.84
C TYR A 33 -10.28 17.38 1.20
N GLU A 34 -10.51 17.03 2.47
CA GLU A 34 -11.80 16.57 2.96
C GLU A 34 -12.85 17.69 2.98
N HIS A 35 -12.51 18.85 3.56
CA HIS A 35 -13.49 19.87 3.95
C HIS A 35 -13.46 21.15 3.12
N ALA A 36 -12.46 21.35 2.24
CA ALA A 36 -12.35 22.56 1.41
C ALA A 36 -12.38 22.21 -0.09
N PRO A 37 -13.58 22.02 -0.70
CA PRO A 37 -13.73 21.73 -2.13
C PRO A 37 -12.98 22.69 -3.05
N ALA A 38 -12.92 23.98 -2.69
CA ALA A 38 -12.20 25.01 -3.46
C ALA A 38 -10.68 24.78 -3.51
N ALA A 39 -10.10 24.08 -2.53
CA ALA A 39 -8.67 23.79 -2.47
C ALA A 39 -8.30 22.49 -3.23
N ARG A 40 -9.23 21.53 -3.38
CA ARG A 40 -8.99 20.20 -3.96
C ARG A 40 -8.29 20.28 -5.31
N GLY A 41 -8.81 21.07 -6.24
CA GLY A 41 -8.21 21.20 -7.58
C GLY A 41 -6.82 21.84 -7.59
N GLY A 42 -6.46 22.64 -6.57
CA GLY A 42 -5.10 23.14 -6.39
C GLY A 42 -4.16 22.07 -5.86
N ILE A 43 -4.60 21.35 -4.82
CA ILE A 43 -3.83 20.28 -4.19
C ILE A 43 -3.61 19.13 -5.18
N LEU A 44 -4.66 18.69 -5.89
CA LEU A 44 -4.58 17.63 -6.90
C LEU A 44 -3.48 17.93 -7.94
N ARG A 45 -3.46 19.14 -8.50
CA ARG A 45 -2.44 19.56 -9.46
C ARG A 45 -1.01 19.50 -8.92
N ALA A 46 -0.83 19.66 -7.61
CA ALA A 46 0.48 19.54 -6.96
C ALA A 46 0.85 18.08 -6.62
N LEU A 47 -0.14 17.21 -6.39
CA LEU A 47 0.07 15.78 -6.13
C LEU A 47 0.43 15.02 -7.42
N LEU A 48 -0.28 15.27 -8.52
CA LEU A 48 -0.20 14.48 -9.75
C LEU A 48 1.23 14.24 -10.28
N PRO A 49 2.15 15.24 -10.34
CA PRO A 49 3.49 15.03 -10.89
C PRO A 49 4.36 14.04 -10.11
N GLN A 50 4.02 13.75 -8.86
CA GLN A 50 4.84 12.96 -7.94
C GLN A 50 3.99 11.93 -7.16
N VAL A 51 2.78 11.63 -7.62
CA VAL A 51 1.82 10.82 -6.86
C VAL A 51 2.37 9.44 -6.50
N SER A 52 3.08 8.78 -7.42
CA SER A 52 3.68 7.45 -7.16
C SER A 52 4.78 7.51 -6.09
N GLN A 53 5.56 8.60 -6.04
CA GLN A 53 6.54 8.81 -4.98
C GLN A 53 5.85 9.11 -3.64
N LEU A 54 4.79 9.92 -3.65
CA LEU A 54 4.03 10.26 -2.46
C LEU A 54 3.29 9.04 -1.88
N ALA A 55 2.80 8.14 -2.74
CA ALA A 55 2.14 6.90 -2.34
C ALA A 55 3.08 6.00 -1.51
N ASN A 56 4.38 5.99 -1.83
CA ASN A 56 5.39 5.24 -1.09
C ASN A 56 5.93 5.98 0.14
N HIS A 57 5.49 7.20 0.42
CA HIS A 57 5.97 7.98 1.56
C HIS A 57 5.13 7.73 2.82
N ARG A 58 5.80 7.53 3.96
CA ARG A 58 5.15 7.18 5.24
C ARG A 58 3.98 8.08 5.65
N THR A 59 4.06 9.38 5.38
CA THR A 59 3.02 10.37 5.72
C THR A 59 2.20 10.82 4.53
N ALA A 60 2.80 10.88 3.34
CA ALA A 60 2.12 11.45 2.17
C ALA A 60 1.18 10.43 1.52
N SER A 61 1.37 9.13 1.77
CA SER A 61 0.45 8.06 1.36
C SER A 61 -0.96 8.30 1.90
N HIS A 62 -1.10 8.85 3.11
CA HIS A 62 -2.39 9.22 3.69
C HIS A 62 -3.06 10.35 2.90
N VAL A 63 -2.28 11.36 2.47
CA VAL A 63 -2.80 12.44 1.62
C VAL A 63 -3.27 11.88 0.28
N VAL A 64 -2.53 10.94 -0.32
CA VAL A 64 -2.95 10.29 -1.57
C VAL A 64 -4.23 9.49 -1.38
N GLN A 65 -4.36 8.73 -0.28
CA GLN A 65 -5.61 8.02 0.05
C GLN A 65 -6.80 8.99 0.16
N ARG A 66 -6.66 10.10 0.89
CA ARG A 66 -7.71 11.13 0.96
C ARG A 66 -8.00 11.74 -0.41
N ALA A 67 -7.00 11.95 -1.24
CA ALA A 67 -7.21 12.44 -2.59
C ALA A 67 -8.04 11.45 -3.41
N LEU A 68 -7.81 10.14 -3.30
CA LEU A 68 -8.60 9.11 -3.97
C LEU A 68 -10.05 9.08 -3.46
N THR A 69 -10.27 9.20 -2.15
CA THR A 69 -11.60 9.13 -1.55
C THR A 69 -12.46 10.36 -1.84
N TYR A 70 -11.90 11.58 -1.80
CA TYR A 70 -12.68 12.83 -1.83
C TYR A 70 -12.59 13.60 -3.16
N SER A 71 -11.81 13.12 -4.13
CA SER A 71 -11.85 13.66 -5.49
C SER A 71 -13.17 13.32 -6.17
N ASP A 72 -13.56 14.17 -7.11
CA ASP A 72 -14.56 13.79 -8.10
C ASP A 72 -14.02 12.71 -9.04
N GLU A 73 -14.89 12.13 -9.84
CA GLU A 73 -14.53 11.05 -10.78
C GLU A 73 -13.37 11.45 -11.71
N ARG A 74 -13.33 12.72 -12.14
CA ARG A 74 -12.24 13.22 -12.98
C ARG A 74 -10.91 13.29 -12.24
N GLY A 75 -10.90 13.76 -10.99
CA GLY A 75 -9.69 13.76 -10.16
C GLY A 75 -9.22 12.35 -9.82
N GLN A 76 -10.14 11.41 -9.57
CA GLN A 76 -9.83 10.00 -9.38
C GLN A 76 -9.19 9.40 -10.63
N PHE A 77 -9.76 9.67 -11.81
CA PHE A 77 -9.17 9.26 -13.09
C PHE A 77 -7.75 9.80 -13.26
N ASP A 78 -7.51 11.09 -13.00
CA ASP A 78 -6.18 11.69 -13.14
C ASP A 78 -5.17 11.05 -12.17
N LEU A 79 -5.56 10.73 -10.93
CA LEU A 79 -4.72 10.05 -9.94
C LEU A 79 -4.36 8.62 -10.40
N VAL A 80 -5.35 7.86 -10.88
CA VAL A 80 -5.16 6.51 -11.42
C VAL A 80 -4.17 6.54 -12.59
N GLN A 81 -4.35 7.45 -13.55
CA GLN A 81 -3.46 7.56 -14.70
C GLN A 81 -2.03 7.92 -14.28
N ALA A 82 -1.88 8.84 -13.33
CA ALA A 82 -0.57 9.25 -12.84
C ALA A 82 0.14 8.12 -12.08
N LEU A 83 -0.58 7.32 -11.27
CA LEU A 83 -0.01 6.14 -10.60
C LEU A 83 0.46 5.08 -11.61
N ARG A 84 -0.35 4.81 -12.64
CA ARG A 84 -0.01 3.85 -13.72
C ARG A 84 1.23 4.26 -14.53
N GLN A 85 1.51 5.56 -14.63
CA GLN A 85 2.69 6.07 -15.35
C GLN A 85 4.01 5.93 -14.56
N GLY A 86 3.95 5.51 -13.29
CA GLY A 86 5.13 5.27 -12.47
C GLY A 86 6.07 4.22 -13.06
N ARG A 87 7.39 4.40 -12.86
CA ARG A 87 8.44 3.51 -13.39
C ARG A 87 9.52 3.24 -12.34
N GLY A 88 10.28 2.16 -12.52
CA GLY A 88 11.36 1.77 -11.60
C GLY A 88 10.81 1.59 -10.18
N GLU A 89 11.43 2.22 -9.19
CA GLU A 89 11.00 2.20 -7.78
C GLU A 89 9.58 2.74 -7.53
N THR A 90 9.04 3.49 -8.50
CA THR A 90 7.69 4.05 -8.45
C THR A 90 6.72 3.31 -9.36
N SER A 91 7.12 2.18 -9.95
CA SER A 91 6.23 1.34 -10.74
C SER A 91 5.02 0.90 -9.91
N LEU A 92 3.90 0.65 -10.57
CA LEU A 92 2.66 0.26 -9.90
C LEU A 92 2.84 -0.96 -9.00
N VAL A 93 3.56 -1.99 -9.47
CA VAL A 93 3.86 -3.20 -8.69
C VAL A 93 4.72 -2.89 -7.47
N ASN A 94 5.75 -2.04 -7.59
CA ASN A 94 6.58 -1.64 -6.45
C ASN A 94 5.82 -0.81 -5.42
N VAL A 95 4.86 0.02 -5.87
CA VAL A 95 3.94 0.72 -4.96
C VAL A 95 3.03 -0.31 -4.27
N ALA A 96 2.45 -1.25 -5.01
CA ALA A 96 1.53 -2.27 -4.50
C ALA A 96 2.19 -3.26 -3.51
N THR A 97 3.46 -3.58 -3.68
CA THR A 97 4.22 -4.46 -2.76
C THR A 97 4.90 -3.69 -1.63
N GLY A 98 4.79 -2.35 -1.62
CA GLY A 98 5.43 -1.48 -0.64
C GLY A 98 4.65 -1.36 0.68
N ARG A 99 5.38 -1.06 1.76
CA ARG A 99 4.81 -0.88 3.12
C ARG A 99 3.70 0.16 3.19
N TYR A 100 3.85 1.27 2.47
CA TYR A 100 2.87 2.38 2.48
C TYR A 100 2.02 2.41 1.21
N GLY A 101 2.65 2.13 0.06
CA GLY A 101 1.98 2.14 -1.24
C GLY A 101 0.85 1.11 -1.34
N SER A 102 0.99 -0.06 -0.72
CA SER A 102 -0.05 -1.10 -0.73
C SER A 102 -1.41 -0.59 -0.23
N PHE A 103 -1.44 0.27 0.80
CA PHE A 103 -2.68 0.90 1.28
C PHE A 103 -3.30 1.85 0.26
N VAL A 104 -2.47 2.54 -0.53
CA VAL A 104 -2.95 3.42 -1.60
C VAL A 104 -3.57 2.59 -2.72
N ILE A 105 -2.94 1.46 -3.08
CA ILE A 105 -3.44 0.58 -4.12
C ILE A 105 -4.69 -0.18 -3.65
N GLU A 106 -4.75 -0.61 -2.39
CA GLU A 106 -5.97 -1.13 -1.76
C GLU A 106 -7.11 -0.11 -1.79
N GLN A 107 -6.84 1.17 -1.51
CA GLN A 107 -7.84 2.23 -1.60
C GLN A 107 -8.33 2.45 -3.04
N LEU A 108 -7.50 2.17 -4.06
CA LEU A 108 -7.94 2.19 -5.45
C LEU A 108 -9.00 1.13 -5.72
N ALA A 109 -8.91 -0.06 -5.13
CA ALA A 109 -9.88 -1.13 -5.38
C ALA A 109 -11.34 -0.76 -5.03
N GLN A 110 -11.52 0.23 -4.16
CA GLN A 110 -12.83 0.75 -3.75
C GLN A 110 -13.45 1.74 -4.76
N LEU A 111 -12.71 2.14 -5.81
CA LEU A 111 -13.19 3.07 -6.83
C LEU A 111 -14.05 2.34 -7.89
N PRO A 112 -14.86 3.09 -8.67
CA PRO A 112 -15.64 2.51 -9.76
C PRO A 112 -14.80 1.66 -10.72
N GLY A 113 -15.35 0.50 -11.10
CA GLY A 113 -14.65 -0.53 -11.90
C GLY A 113 -13.99 -0.01 -13.17
N HIS A 114 -14.63 0.92 -13.89
CA HIS A 114 -14.09 1.48 -15.14
C HIS A 114 -12.84 2.33 -14.93
N LEU A 115 -12.69 2.97 -13.76
CA LEU A 115 -11.49 3.72 -13.42
C LEU A 115 -10.33 2.78 -13.09
N VAL A 116 -10.61 1.68 -12.37
CA VAL A 116 -9.57 0.78 -11.86
C VAL A 116 -9.18 -0.32 -12.84
N ALA A 117 -10.01 -0.62 -13.84
CA ALA A 117 -9.76 -1.68 -14.82
C ALA A 117 -8.33 -1.64 -15.43
N PRO A 118 -7.75 -0.48 -15.81
CA PRO A 118 -6.39 -0.45 -16.32
C PRO A 118 -5.32 -0.81 -15.29
N ILE A 119 -5.54 -0.47 -14.01
CA ILE A 119 -4.64 -0.84 -12.91
C ILE A 119 -4.78 -2.32 -12.58
N ARG A 120 -6.03 -2.82 -12.54
CA ARG A 120 -6.32 -4.24 -12.33
C ARG A 120 -5.57 -5.10 -13.34
N ALA A 121 -5.66 -4.78 -14.64
CA ALA A 121 -4.96 -5.52 -15.69
C ALA A 121 -3.43 -5.57 -15.47
N THR A 122 -2.80 -4.44 -15.11
CA THR A 122 -1.36 -4.40 -14.85
C THR A 122 -0.97 -5.19 -13.59
N LEU A 123 -1.80 -5.19 -12.55
CA LEU A 123 -1.54 -5.97 -11.33
C LEU A 123 -1.75 -7.47 -11.58
N GLU A 124 -2.70 -7.85 -12.43
CA GLU A 124 -3.00 -9.23 -12.82
C GLU A 124 -1.87 -9.84 -13.67
N GLU A 125 -1.27 -9.07 -14.58
CA GLU A 125 -0.07 -9.48 -15.33
C GLU A 125 1.14 -9.77 -14.43
N GLU A 126 1.26 -9.05 -13.32
CA GLU A 126 2.38 -9.12 -12.37
C GLU A 126 1.99 -9.81 -11.06
N LEU A 127 0.89 -10.58 -11.08
CA LEU A 127 0.33 -11.26 -9.92
C LEU A 127 1.34 -12.15 -9.18
N PRO A 128 2.21 -12.93 -9.85
CA PRO A 128 3.23 -13.73 -9.16
C PRO A 128 4.18 -12.91 -8.29
N THR A 129 4.60 -11.73 -8.77
CA THR A 129 5.45 -10.80 -8.00
C THR A 129 4.67 -10.14 -6.87
N LEU A 130 3.39 -9.87 -7.09
CA LEU A 130 2.51 -9.27 -6.08
C LEU A 130 2.32 -10.21 -4.88
N VAL A 131 1.98 -11.48 -5.11
CA VAL A 131 1.63 -12.43 -4.04
C VAL A 131 2.86 -12.98 -3.28
N ALA A 132 4.06 -12.78 -3.83
CA ALA A 132 5.32 -13.08 -3.15
C ALA A 132 5.56 -12.20 -1.91
N SER A 133 4.88 -11.05 -1.80
CA SER A 133 4.97 -10.15 -0.65
C SER A 133 3.66 -10.16 0.15
N ALA A 134 3.74 -10.14 1.48
CA ALA A 134 2.57 -9.99 2.35
C ALA A 134 1.76 -8.72 2.05
N PHE A 135 2.43 -7.62 1.66
CA PHE A 135 1.74 -6.38 1.26
C PHE A 135 0.98 -6.56 -0.06
N GLY A 136 1.57 -7.27 -1.01
CA GLY A 136 0.96 -7.51 -2.30
C GLY A 136 -0.16 -8.55 -2.25
N ARG A 137 -0.06 -9.58 -1.40
CA ARG A 137 -1.19 -10.51 -1.13
C ARG A 137 -2.45 -9.76 -0.69
N ARG A 138 -2.31 -8.82 0.23
CA ARG A 138 -3.43 -7.95 0.64
C ARG A 138 -3.99 -7.10 -0.50
N VAL A 139 -3.12 -6.59 -1.39
CA VAL A 139 -3.60 -5.90 -2.59
C VAL A 139 -4.34 -6.87 -3.52
N ALA A 140 -3.82 -8.08 -3.71
CA ALA A 140 -4.48 -9.09 -4.54
C ALA A 140 -5.86 -9.48 -4.00
N GLU A 141 -5.98 -9.65 -2.67
CA GLU A 141 -7.25 -9.84 -1.98
C GLU A 141 -8.21 -8.67 -2.20
N ALA A 142 -7.74 -7.43 -2.08
CA ALA A 142 -8.56 -6.24 -2.28
C ALA A 142 -9.10 -6.10 -3.71
N PHE A 143 -8.37 -6.61 -4.71
CA PHE A 143 -8.81 -6.67 -6.11
C PHE A 143 -9.54 -7.97 -6.46
N GLU A 144 -9.79 -8.83 -5.47
CA GLU A 144 -10.46 -10.13 -5.63
C GLU A 144 -9.78 -11.02 -6.68
N PHE A 145 -8.45 -11.03 -6.70
CA PHE A 145 -7.69 -11.95 -7.54
C PHE A 145 -7.65 -13.35 -6.94
N GLU A 146 -7.73 -14.36 -7.80
CA GLU A 146 -7.49 -15.76 -7.45
C GLU A 146 -5.99 -16.05 -7.55
N PHE A 147 -5.37 -16.48 -6.45
CA PHE A 147 -3.95 -16.84 -6.41
C PHE A 147 -3.66 -17.96 -5.40
N GLU A 148 -2.61 -18.71 -5.66
CA GLU A 148 -2.08 -19.71 -4.73
C GLU A 148 -1.03 -19.08 -3.82
N VAL A 149 -1.10 -19.35 -2.51
CA VAL A 149 -0.09 -18.90 -1.56
C VAL A 149 1.07 -19.90 -1.60
N PRO A 150 2.31 -19.48 -1.92
CA PRO A 150 3.46 -20.39 -1.88
C PRO A 150 3.64 -20.98 -0.47
N GLU A 151 3.79 -22.29 -0.35
CA GLU A 151 3.82 -23.03 0.93
C GLU A 151 4.98 -22.66 1.89
N GLU A 152 5.93 -21.83 1.48
CA GLU A 152 7.14 -21.48 2.26
C GLU A 152 6.88 -20.68 3.56
N ASP A 153 5.66 -20.18 3.79
CA ASP A 153 5.26 -19.47 5.02
C ASP A 153 4.54 -20.37 6.07
N LEU A 154 4.47 -21.70 5.87
CA LEU A 154 3.99 -22.61 6.91
C LEU A 154 4.98 -22.61 8.10
N PRO A 155 4.56 -22.27 9.33
CA PRO A 155 5.42 -22.40 10.49
C PRO A 155 5.82 -23.87 10.61
N LEU A 156 7.13 -24.17 10.49
CA LEU A 156 7.67 -25.49 10.77
C LEU A 156 7.22 -25.87 12.18
N ALA A 157 6.23 -26.75 12.27
CA ALA A 157 5.82 -27.36 13.53
C ALA A 157 7.06 -28.01 14.13
N HIS A 158 7.58 -27.43 15.19
CA HIS A 158 8.65 -28.02 15.97
C HIS A 158 8.02 -29.24 16.64
N THR A 159 8.17 -30.41 16.01
CA THR A 159 7.88 -31.68 16.65
C THR A 159 8.86 -31.80 17.81
N SER A 160 8.37 -31.58 19.03
CA SER A 160 9.09 -31.97 20.24
C SER A 160 9.24 -33.49 20.21
N SER A 161 10.40 -33.96 19.75
CA SER A 161 10.77 -35.36 19.80
C SER A 161 11.03 -35.74 21.27
N THR A 162 10.05 -36.39 21.89
CA THR A 162 10.26 -37.32 22.99
C THR A 162 11.27 -38.37 22.52
N SER A 163 12.46 -38.40 23.12
CA SER A 163 13.40 -39.51 22.93
C SER A 163 13.28 -40.44 24.13
N GLU A 164 12.54 -41.54 23.92
CA GLU A 164 12.75 -42.79 24.64
C GLU A 164 14.05 -43.47 24.16
N ASN A 165 14.60 -44.32 25.02
CA ASN A 165 15.58 -45.43 24.86
C ASN A 165 16.53 -45.38 26.09
N GLY A 166 16.56 -46.30 27.05
CA GLY A 166 16.19 -47.71 27.08
C GLY A 166 17.47 -48.56 27.07
N GLU A 167 17.97 -49.00 28.24
CA GLU A 167 18.87 -50.15 28.32
C GLU A 167 18.82 -50.85 29.70
N LEU A 168 18.70 -52.18 29.66
CA LEU A 168 18.46 -53.13 30.75
C LEU A 168 19.78 -53.76 31.23
N VAL A 169 20.00 -53.91 32.54
CA VAL A 169 20.71 -55.07 33.13
C VAL A 169 20.18 -55.30 34.56
N GLY A 170 19.85 -56.55 34.87
CA GLY A 170 19.16 -56.95 36.10
C GLY A 170 20.04 -57.16 37.32
N GLN A 171 19.37 -57.24 38.48
CA GLN A 171 19.35 -58.41 39.38
C GLN A 171 18.47 -58.10 40.62
N PRO A 172 17.91 -59.13 41.29
CA PRO A 172 16.86 -58.97 42.30
C PRO A 172 17.41 -59.03 43.74
N ALA A 173 16.67 -58.47 44.72
CA ALA A 173 16.27 -59.11 46.00
C ALA A 173 16.00 -58.11 47.15
N ALA A 174 15.10 -58.56 48.05
CA ALA A 174 14.82 -58.12 49.43
C ALA A 174 14.10 -56.76 49.59
N VAL A 175 12.80 -56.70 49.92
CA VAL A 175 12.15 -57.07 51.21
C VAL A 175 12.92 -56.55 52.42
N THR A 176 12.40 -55.49 53.05
CA THR A 176 12.12 -55.43 54.51
C THR A 176 11.35 -54.14 54.84
N LEU A 177 10.24 -54.34 55.54
CA LEU A 177 9.43 -53.35 56.25
C LEU A 177 10.18 -52.79 57.46
N GLN A 178 10.11 -51.48 57.68
CA GLN A 178 9.74 -50.87 58.97
C GLN A 178 9.37 -49.40 58.77
#